data_AF-A0A969VFJ0-F1
#
_entry.id   AF-A0A969VFJ0-F1
#
_cell.length_a   1.000
_cell.length_b   1.000
_cell.length_c   1.000
_cell.angle_alpha   90.00
_cell.angle_beta   90.00
_cell.angle_gamma   90.00
#
_symmetry.space_group_name_H-M   'P 1'
#
loop_
_entity.id
_entity.type
_entity.pdbx_description
1 polymer ?
#
loop_
_entity_poly.entity_id
_entity_poly.type
_entity_poly.pdbx_seq_one_letter_code
_entity_poly.pdbx_strand_id
1 'polypeptide(L)'
;MNNQNKPQQVGQRLPMWTSRAVALFFTLFLLSESTIANVKGYGLEIAQQPVPAPSVPLSADKQQRYQEGVKLYQEAQELDKKGTKEGYQEAIEKYQQALKIAQELGLRQEEAFIYQNIGEVYFLLSDNNNSPKLLLSKH
;
A
#
# COMPACT_ATOMS: atom_id res chain seq x y z
N MET A 1 9.48 -24.78 -74.72
CA MET A 1 9.70 -25.60 -73.52
C MET A 1 9.73 -24.64 -72.34
N ASN A 2 8.59 -24.20 -71.80
CA ASN A 2 7.71 -24.85 -70.81
C ASN A 2 8.43 -25.32 -69.52
N ASN A 3 8.42 -24.49 -68.49
CA ASN A 3 8.27 -24.85 -67.06
C ASN A 3 8.21 -23.55 -66.23
N GLN A 4 7.02 -23.00 -65.94
CA GLN A 4 6.20 -23.30 -64.75
C GLN A 4 7.01 -23.23 -63.44
N ASN A 5 6.82 -22.14 -62.67
CA ASN A 5 6.73 -22.16 -61.19
C ASN A 5 6.45 -20.76 -60.61
N LYS A 6 5.17 -20.48 -60.37
CA LYS A 6 4.63 -19.68 -59.25
C LYS A 6 3.72 -20.64 -58.45
N PRO A 7 3.34 -20.36 -57.20
CA PRO A 7 4.03 -19.67 -56.10
C PRO A 7 4.13 -20.60 -54.86
N GLN A 8 5.19 -20.54 -54.07
CA GLN A 8 5.17 -21.17 -52.75
C GLN A 8 4.53 -20.19 -51.76
N GLN A 9 3.21 -20.34 -51.55
CA GLN A 9 2.54 -19.74 -50.41
C GLN A 9 3.10 -20.39 -49.14
N VAL A 10 3.97 -19.66 -48.45
CA VAL A 10 4.45 -20.03 -47.12
C VAL A 10 3.28 -19.84 -46.16
N GLY A 11 2.46 -20.87 -46.01
CA GLY A 11 1.54 -20.97 -44.89
C GLY A 11 2.36 -21.04 -43.61
N GLN A 12 2.47 -19.91 -42.89
CA GLN A 12 3.00 -19.91 -41.54
C GLN A 12 2.04 -20.69 -40.64
N ARG A 13 2.25 -22.01 -40.57
CA ARG A 13 1.64 -22.86 -39.56
C ARG A 13 2.41 -22.63 -38.26
N LEU A 14 1.94 -21.65 -37.49
CA LEU A 14 2.36 -21.49 -36.10
C LEU A 14 2.11 -22.81 -35.35
N PRO A 15 3.10 -23.35 -34.61
CA PRO A 15 2.94 -24.62 -33.92
C PRO A 15 1.86 -24.48 -32.84
N MET A 16 0.80 -25.29 -32.94
CA MET A 16 -0.32 -25.38 -31.97
C MET A 16 0.11 -25.63 -30.51
N TRP A 17 1.37 -25.99 -30.28
CA TRP A 17 1.97 -26.22 -28.98
C TRP A 17 2.21 -24.93 -28.18
N THR A 18 2.31 -23.78 -28.83
CA THR A 18 2.34 -22.49 -28.11
C THR A 18 1.03 -22.23 -27.36
N SER A 19 -0.09 -22.71 -27.89
CA SER A 19 -1.40 -22.51 -27.27
C SER A 19 -1.56 -23.29 -25.96
N ARG A 20 -1.08 -24.53 -25.88
CA ARG A 20 -1.18 -25.35 -24.65
C ARG A 20 -0.19 -24.88 -23.57
N ALA A 21 1.01 -24.44 -23.95
CA ALA A 21 1.98 -23.90 -23.00
C ALA A 21 1.54 -22.53 -22.45
N VAL A 22 1.01 -21.64 -23.30
CA VAL A 22 0.44 -20.35 -22.89
C VAL A 22 -0.82 -20.54 -22.05
N ALA A 23 -1.68 -21.51 -22.39
CA ALA A 23 -2.85 -21.85 -21.58
C ALA A 23 -2.45 -22.36 -20.19
N LEU A 24 -1.43 -23.22 -20.07
CA LEU A 24 -0.94 -23.68 -18.77
C LEU A 24 -0.34 -22.54 -17.94
N PHE A 25 0.40 -21.63 -18.57
CA PHE A 25 0.89 -20.42 -17.92
C PHE A 25 -0.26 -19.49 -17.48
N PHE A 26 -1.28 -19.28 -18.31
CA PHE A 26 -2.46 -18.48 -17.95
C PHE A 26 -3.29 -19.13 -16.84
N THR A 27 -3.45 -20.46 -16.84
CA THR A 27 -4.15 -21.16 -15.76
C THR A 27 -3.37 -21.10 -14.46
N LEU A 28 -2.04 -21.14 -14.50
CA LEU A 28 -1.20 -21.01 -13.32
C LEU A 28 -1.17 -19.56 -12.81
N PHE A 29 -1.25 -18.59 -13.71
CA PHE A 29 -1.37 -17.16 -13.40
C PHE A 29 -2.74 -16.80 -12.82
N LEU A 30 -3.83 -17.43 -13.27
CA LEU A 30 -5.18 -17.21 -12.72
C LEU A 30 -5.41 -17.93 -11.38
N LEU A 31 -4.57 -18.90 -11.02
CA LEU A 31 -4.62 -19.59 -9.71
C LEU A 31 -3.77 -18.88 -8.63
N SER A 32 -2.99 -17.85 -8.96
CA SER A 32 -2.26 -17.06 -7.94
C SER A 32 -3.15 -16.02 -7.26
N GLU A 33 -4.30 -15.69 -7.83
CA GLU A 33 -5.37 -14.95 -7.16
C GLU A 33 -6.19 -15.93 -6.30
N SER A 34 -5.52 -16.55 -5.32
CA SER A 34 -6.22 -17.12 -4.19
C SER A 34 -6.85 -15.96 -3.42
N THR A 35 -8.17 -15.87 -3.55
CA THR A 35 -9.01 -14.95 -2.81
C THR A 35 -8.72 -15.13 -1.32
N ILE A 36 -8.01 -14.17 -0.73
CA ILE A 36 -7.97 -14.02 0.72
C ILE A 36 -9.43 -13.81 1.13
N ALA A 37 -9.97 -14.79 1.84
CA ALA A 37 -11.33 -14.78 2.32
C ALA A 37 -11.59 -13.54 3.17
N ASN A 38 -12.77 -12.93 2.94
CA ASN A 38 -13.42 -11.91 3.76
C ASN A 38 -12.93 -11.87 5.22
N VAL A 39 -12.06 -10.91 5.53
CA VAL A 39 -12.10 -10.22 6.82
C VAL A 39 -12.48 -8.77 6.52
N LYS A 40 -13.78 -8.52 6.39
CA LYS A 40 -14.40 -7.18 6.28
C LYS A 40 -14.27 -6.35 7.58
N GLY A 41 -13.12 -6.46 8.26
CA GLY A 41 -12.82 -5.78 9.52
C GLY A 41 -11.46 -5.10 9.56
N TYR A 42 -10.57 -5.34 8.60
CA TYR A 42 -9.25 -4.70 8.53
C TYR A 42 -9.03 -4.17 7.12
N GLY A 43 -9.42 -2.92 6.89
CA GLY A 43 -9.07 -2.19 5.68
C GLY A 43 -7.60 -1.80 5.71
N LEU A 44 -6.72 -2.70 5.26
CA LEU A 44 -5.39 -2.31 4.76
C LEU A 44 -5.53 -2.12 3.25
N GLU A 45 -5.93 -0.92 2.87
CA GLU A 45 -5.85 -0.45 1.50
C GLU A 45 -4.37 -0.18 1.21
N ILE A 46 -3.69 -1.09 0.49
CA ILE A 46 -2.28 -0.93 0.08
C ILE A 46 -2.16 0.04 -1.12
N ALA A 47 -3.01 1.06 -1.14
CA ALA A 47 -2.81 2.29 -1.87
C ALA A 47 -2.83 3.37 -0.79
N GLN A 48 -1.78 4.19 -0.73
CA GLN A 48 -1.70 5.35 0.17
C GLN A 48 -3.09 5.98 0.28
N GLN A 49 -3.76 5.84 1.44
CA GLN A 49 -5.09 6.42 1.56
C GLN A 49 -4.93 7.92 1.36
N PRO A 50 -5.46 8.51 0.27
CA PRO A 50 -5.56 9.95 0.21
C PRO A 50 -6.46 10.30 1.38
N VAL A 51 -5.96 11.11 2.33
CA VAL A 51 -6.76 11.47 3.50
C VAL A 51 -8.09 11.99 2.95
N PRO A 52 -9.22 11.32 3.28
CA PRO A 52 -10.48 11.58 2.61
C PRO A 52 -10.90 13.03 2.85
N ALA A 53 -11.79 13.54 2.00
CA ALA A 53 -12.46 14.80 2.28
C ALA A 53 -12.95 14.79 3.75
N PRO A 54 -12.81 15.92 4.47
CA PRO A 54 -13.06 15.94 5.91
C PRO A 54 -14.43 15.32 6.22
N SER A 55 -14.50 14.48 7.25
CA SER A 55 -15.72 13.75 7.60
C SER A 55 -16.94 14.65 7.88
N VAL A 56 -16.69 15.93 8.13
CA VAL A 56 -17.68 16.99 8.33
C VAL A 56 -17.34 18.20 7.46
N PRO A 57 -18.33 18.93 6.90
CA PRO A 57 -18.08 20.20 6.23
C PRO A 57 -17.33 21.18 7.15
N LEU A 58 -16.12 21.57 6.75
CA LEU A 58 -15.30 22.53 7.48
C LEU A 58 -15.47 23.93 6.90
N SER A 59 -15.51 24.93 7.78
CA SER A 59 -15.45 26.34 7.38
C SER A 59 -14.05 26.69 6.85
N ALA A 60 -13.95 27.75 6.03
CA ALA A 60 -12.69 28.12 5.37
C ALA A 60 -11.54 28.38 6.37
N ASP A 61 -11.86 28.91 7.55
CA ASP A 61 -10.92 29.11 8.67
C ASP A 61 -10.40 27.80 9.26
N LYS A 62 -11.24 26.75 9.32
CA LYS A 62 -10.84 25.41 9.79
C LYS A 62 -10.16 24.57 8.72
N GLN A 63 -10.39 24.89 7.45
CA GLN A 63 -9.81 24.17 6.32
C GLN A 63 -8.28 24.21 6.35
N GLN A 64 -7.67 25.35 6.66
CA GLN A 64 -6.20 25.44 6.75
C GLN A 64 -5.66 24.53 7.86
N ARG A 65 -6.31 24.53 9.03
CA ARG A 65 -5.91 23.70 10.16
C ARG A 65 -6.04 22.21 9.83
N TYR A 66 -7.08 21.83 9.10
CA TYR A 66 -7.24 20.46 8.60
C TYR A 66 -6.11 20.05 7.66
N GLN A 67 -5.73 20.91 6.70
CA GLN A 67 -4.62 20.63 5.79
C GLN A 67 -3.28 20.46 6.53
N GLU A 68 -3.07 21.22 7.60
CA GLU A 68 -1.90 21.04 8.48
C GLU A 68 -1.92 19.65 9.15
N GLY A 69 -3.07 19.22 9.68
CA GLY A 69 -3.25 17.89 10.26
C GLY A 69 -3.00 16.77 9.26
N VAL A 70 -3.52 16.92 8.03
CA VAL A 70 -3.27 16.00 6.91
C VAL A 70 -1.78 15.90 6.60
N LYS A 71 -1.07 17.03 6.53
CA LYS A 71 0.37 17.06 6.25
C LYS A 71 1.17 16.34 7.34
N LEU A 72 0.84 16.60 8.61
CA LEU A 72 1.49 15.93 9.75
C LEU A 72 1.25 14.42 9.73
N TYR A 73 0.03 13.99 9.40
CA TYR A 73 -0.30 12.58 9.25
C TYR A 73 0.51 11.90 8.13
N GLN A 74 0.64 12.55 6.97
CA GLN A 74 1.46 12.05 5.86
C GLN A 74 2.94 11.97 6.23
N GLU A 75 3.47 12.98 6.92
CA GLU A 75 4.85 12.98 7.40
C GLU A 75 5.07 11.81 8.38
N ALA A 76 4.12 11.55 9.27
CA ALA A 76 4.17 10.40 10.18
C ALA A 76 4.23 9.06 9.43
N GLN A 77 3.41 8.89 8.38
CA GLN A 77 3.45 7.68 7.55
C GLN A 77 4.79 7.49 6.84
N GLU A 78 5.39 8.57 6.33
CA GLU A 78 6.72 8.50 5.71
C GLU A 78 7.83 8.17 6.71
N LEU A 79 7.70 8.64 7.96
CA LEU A 79 8.63 8.33 9.04
C LEU A 79 8.52 6.88 9.50
N ASP A 80 7.30 6.36 9.64
CA ASP A 80 7.01 4.99 10.01
C ASP A 80 7.56 3.99 8.96
N LYS A 81 7.36 4.27 7.67
CA LYS A 81 7.91 3.48 6.55
C LYS A 81 9.43 3.31 6.60
N LYS A 82 10.18 4.19 7.27
CA LYS A 82 11.64 4.06 7.41
C LYS A 82 12.03 2.80 8.19
N GLY A 83 11.13 2.30 9.04
CA GLY A 83 11.36 1.08 9.81
C GLY A 83 12.47 1.17 10.86
N THR A 84 12.92 2.37 11.20
CA THR A 84 13.95 2.61 12.23
C THR A 84 13.30 3.00 13.55
N LYS A 85 14.00 2.74 14.66
CA LYS A 85 13.54 3.13 15.99
C LYS A 85 13.28 4.64 16.08
N GLU A 86 14.19 5.43 15.52
CA GLU A 86 14.07 6.90 15.45
C GLU A 86 12.90 7.31 14.56
N GLY A 87 12.71 6.65 13.40
CA GLY A 87 11.59 6.91 12.50
C GLY A 87 10.24 6.64 13.16
N TYR A 88 10.11 5.53 13.89
CA TYR A 88 8.91 5.22 14.67
C TYR A 88 8.63 6.26 15.77
N GLN A 89 9.67 6.69 16.49
CA GLN A 89 9.53 7.71 17.54
C GLN A 89 9.08 9.06 16.95
N GLU A 90 9.69 9.50 15.85
CA GLU A 90 9.31 10.72 15.14
C GLU A 90 7.88 10.59 14.54
N ALA A 91 7.52 9.43 14.01
CA ALA A 91 6.18 9.16 13.48
C ALA A 91 5.11 9.32 14.56
N ILE A 92 5.34 8.79 15.77
CA ILE A 92 4.43 8.94 16.91
C ILE A 92 4.21 10.42 17.25
N GLU A 93 5.27 11.23 17.29
CA GLU A 93 5.17 12.66 17.59
C GLU A 93 4.32 13.40 16.54
N LYS A 94 4.48 13.05 15.26
CA LYS A 94 3.71 13.64 14.16
C LYS A 94 2.25 13.20 14.18
N TYR A 95 1.98 11.92 14.43
CA TYR A 95 0.62 11.43 14.62
C TYR A 95 -0.07 12.12 15.81
N GLN A 96 0.63 12.36 16.92
CA GLN A 96 0.06 13.09 18.06
C GLN A 96 -0.30 14.54 17.72
N GLN A 97 0.51 15.22 16.90
CA GLN A 97 0.19 16.57 16.43
C GLN A 97 -1.04 16.57 15.50
N ALA A 98 -1.12 15.61 14.57
CA ALA A 98 -2.29 15.42 13.71
C ALA A 98 -3.56 15.09 14.53
N LEU A 99 -3.42 14.26 15.57
CA LEU A 99 -4.52 13.90 16.46
C LEU A 99 -5.10 15.12 17.19
N LYS A 100 -4.23 16.00 17.68
CA LYS A 100 -4.67 17.24 18.34
C LYS A 100 -5.49 18.10 17.41
N ILE A 101 -5.11 18.20 16.14
CA ILE A 101 -5.87 18.92 15.10
C ILE A 101 -7.22 18.23 14.86
N ALA A 102 -7.25 16.91 14.72
CA ALA A 102 -8.50 16.17 14.55
C ALA A 102 -9.47 16.43 15.73
N GLN A 103 -8.96 16.45 16.96
CA GLN A 103 -9.72 16.76 18.17
C GLN A 103 -10.21 18.21 18.22
N GLU A 104 -9.35 19.17 17.88
CA GLU A 104 -9.70 20.60 17.77
C GLU A 104 -10.85 20.82 16.77
N LEU A 105 -10.88 20.03 15.69
CA LEU A 105 -11.88 20.12 14.63
C LEU A 105 -13.11 19.22 14.85
N GLY A 106 -13.09 18.34 15.87
CA GLY A 106 -14.17 17.40 16.18
C GLY A 106 -14.30 16.24 15.18
N LEU A 107 -13.20 15.88 14.51
CA LEU A 107 -13.12 14.90 13.44
C LEU A 107 -12.93 13.47 14.01
N ARG A 108 -14.03 12.86 14.47
CA ARG A 108 -14.00 11.58 15.19
C ARG A 108 -13.50 10.39 14.37
N GLN A 109 -13.76 10.39 13.06
CA GLN A 109 -13.31 9.30 12.19
C GLN A 109 -11.79 9.35 12.01
N GLU A 110 -11.26 10.55 11.80
CA GLU A 110 -9.85 10.84 11.68
C GLU A 110 -9.11 10.56 13.00
N GLU A 111 -9.69 10.92 14.15
CA GLU A 111 -9.17 10.53 15.47
C GLU A 111 -8.96 9.01 15.57
N ALA A 112 -9.97 8.22 15.19
CA ALA A 112 -9.90 6.75 15.27
C ALA A 112 -8.79 6.19 14.36
N PHE A 113 -8.66 6.69 13.14
CA PHE A 113 -7.57 6.30 12.25
C PHE A 113 -6.20 6.66 12.82
N ILE A 114 -6.04 7.87 13.36
CA ILE A 114 -4.77 8.29 13.93
C ILE A 114 -4.39 7.42 15.14
N TYR A 115 -5.34 7.10 16.03
CA TYR A 115 -5.10 6.18 17.14
C TYR A 115 -4.69 4.78 16.68
N GLN A 116 -5.32 4.26 15.63
CA GLN A 116 -4.96 2.97 15.05
C GLN A 116 -3.50 2.96 14.57
N ASN A 117 -3.08 3.98 13.81
CA ASN A 117 -1.71 4.08 13.32
C ASN A 117 -0.69 4.24 14.46
N ILE A 118 -1.01 5.04 15.49
CA ILE A 118 -0.16 5.15 16.68
C ILE A 118 0.02 3.76 17.34
N GLY A 119 -1.06 2.98 17.46
CA GLY A 119 -1.01 1.62 18.00
C GLY A 119 -0.12 0.68 17.18
N GLU A 120 -0.22 0.75 15.85
CA GLU A 120 0.63 -0.01 14.93
C GLU A 120 2.11 0.36 15.09
N VAL A 121 2.44 1.66 15.14
CA VAL A 121 3.83 2.11 15.31
C VAL A 121 4.39 1.67 16.66
N TYR A 122 3.59 1.69 17.74
CA TYR A 122 4.03 1.16 19.04
C TYR A 122 4.30 -0.34 18.99
N PHE A 123 3.48 -1.11 18.26
CA PHE A 123 3.72 -2.53 18.06
C PHE A 123 5.04 -2.77 17.31
N LEU A 124 5.28 -2.05 16.20
CA LEU A 124 6.51 -2.13 15.42
C LEU A 124 7.74 -1.69 16.21
N LEU A 125 7.61 -0.64 17.03
CA LEU A 125 8.68 -0.16 17.90
C LEU A 125 9.05 -1.21 18.96
N SER A 126 8.05 -1.91 19.52
CA SER A 126 8.27 -3.01 20.46
C SER A 126 8.96 -4.20 19.79
N ASP A 127 8.54 -4.59 18.59
CA ASP A 127 9.16 -5.66 17.82
C ASP A 127 10.59 -5.33 17.37
N ASN A 128 10.86 -4.06 17.02
CA ASN A 128 12.21 -3.60 16.67
C ASN A 128 13.11 -3.53 17.92
N ASN A 129 12.57 -3.15 19.08
CA ASN A 129 13.30 -3.23 20.36
C ASN A 129 13.59 -4.68 20.78
N ASN A 130 12.70 -5.63 20.43
CA ASN A 130 12.90 -7.06 20.65
C ASN A 130 13.72 -7.73 19.55
N SER A 131 14.02 -7.04 18.46
CA SER A 131 14.93 -7.53 17.44
C SER A 131 16.34 -7.43 17.98
N PRO A 132 17.04 -8.55 18.28
CA PRO A 132 18.47 -8.49 18.48
C PRO A 132 19.08 -7.97 17.17
N LYS A 133 19.38 -6.68 17.16
CA LYS A 133 20.36 -6.05 16.28
C LYS A 133 21.50 -7.07 16.15
N LEU A 134 21.75 -7.60 14.94
CA LEU A 134 22.85 -8.53 14.57
C LEU A 134 22.47 -10.01 14.38
N LEU A 135 21.94 -10.42 13.21
CA LEU A 135 22.18 -11.78 12.67
C LEU A 135 22.13 -11.92 11.13
N LEU A 136 22.39 -10.88 10.33
CA LEU A 136 22.72 -11.09 8.90
C LEU A 136 23.92 -10.23 8.43
N SER A 137 24.96 -10.21 9.27
CA SER A 137 26.34 -9.91 8.88
C SER A 137 27.16 -11.19 9.06
N LYS A 138 26.95 -12.17 8.18
CA LYS A 138 27.88 -13.24 7.76
C LYS A 138 27.08 -14.29 7.01
N HIS A 139 27.20 -14.30 5.69
CA HIS A 139 27.75 -15.41 4.91
C HIS A 139 27.99 -14.95 3.48
#